data_AF-A0A7C4PQP9-F1
#
_entry.id   AF-A0A7C4PQP9-F1
#
_cell.length_a   1.000
_cell.length_b   1.000
_cell.length_c   1.000
_cell.angle_alpha   90.00
_cell.angle_beta   90.00
_cell.angle_gamma   90.00
#
_symmetry.space_group_name_H-M   'P 1'
#
loop_
_entity.id
_entity.type
_entity.pdbx_description
1 polymer ?
#
loop_
_entity_poly.entity_id
_entity_poly.type
_entity_poly.pdbx_seq_one_letter_code
_entity_poly.pdbx_strand_id
1 'polypeptide(L)'
;MMDAFLFVGLPYLSLLLFVVGCIWRARREKFTLSARSSQFLEDRQLLFGSTPWHIGIGVVLLGHIMAGFLPKVWSSLLTVPGALLVVESVGVACSLLAIVGLSVLLVRRLTSGKVQAVTTPADLVVVGLLLAQVVVGLLSAVHYRYGAAWSTGTVVPYFWSLVKLEPDMTYVSGFPPLFKLHLTLAWVIILLVPFTRLIHLLALPLQYLWRSPILVLWNNARRRREAVVAVARAETRREFLKGAAGVAGAGGLLALGVMEKGVNYFRGPQPDPEVEAALLSKKLQRLQQTAEERELELERQRNEMILVARYSELTENKGKYFIDYAMAPALAFKDKDGLPLLISAKCTHLGCTVGSEVDSQGRILCPCHVSYFDLRTGRPNEGAPAKAPLRHIHWALVDSTGKVVARKAPGKPLEGTVDPATLAQCSVYIVKPRSNAA
;
A
#
# COMPACT_ATOMS: atom_id res chain seq x y z
N MET A 1 30.30 -21.00 37.59
CA MET A 1 30.01 -19.54 37.61
C MET A 1 29.43 -19.05 36.29
N MET A 2 30.00 -19.40 35.14
CA MET A 2 29.45 -19.01 33.82
C MET A 2 27.99 -19.46 33.62
N ASP A 3 27.67 -20.73 33.86
CA ASP A 3 26.31 -21.26 33.70
C ASP A 3 25.28 -20.57 34.59
N ALA A 4 25.64 -20.22 35.83
CA ALA A 4 24.75 -19.47 36.73
C ALA A 4 24.47 -18.05 36.18
N PHE A 5 25.47 -17.39 35.60
CA PHE A 5 25.23 -16.12 34.92
C PHE A 5 24.33 -16.31 33.69
N LEU A 6 24.63 -17.26 32.80
CA LEU A 6 23.90 -17.44 31.54
C LEU A 6 22.45 -17.91 31.73
N PHE A 7 22.18 -18.75 32.74
CA PHE A 7 20.86 -19.38 32.94
C PHE A 7 20.09 -18.85 34.16
N VAL A 8 20.66 -17.91 34.92
CA VAL A 8 19.93 -17.23 36.00
C VAL A 8 20.08 -15.72 35.88
N GLY A 9 21.32 -15.22 35.90
CA GLY A 9 21.59 -13.77 35.86
C GLY A 9 21.08 -13.08 34.57
N LEU A 10 21.45 -13.61 33.41
CA LEU A 10 21.09 -13.08 32.10
C LEU A 10 19.57 -13.10 31.89
N PRO A 11 18.81 -14.18 32.16
CA PRO A 11 17.35 -14.16 32.08
C PRO A 11 16.70 -13.04 32.88
N TYR A 12 17.08 -12.85 34.14
CA TYR A 12 16.51 -11.79 34.98
C TYR A 12 16.90 -10.39 34.47
N LEU A 13 18.16 -10.20 34.05
CA LEU A 13 18.59 -8.95 33.44
C LEU A 13 17.80 -8.65 32.16
N SER A 14 17.66 -9.65 31.28
CA SER A 14 16.89 -9.56 30.04
C SER A 14 15.44 -9.19 30.31
N LEU A 15 14.78 -9.87 31.25
CA LEU A 15 13.37 -9.60 31.61
C LEU A 15 13.20 -8.21 32.22
N LEU A 16 14.09 -7.80 33.13
CA LEU A 16 14.05 -6.49 33.77
C LEU A 16 14.19 -5.37 32.72
N LEU A 17 15.23 -5.45 31.88
CA LEU A 17 15.46 -4.46 30.83
C LEU A 17 14.36 -4.48 29.78
N PHE A 18 13.85 -5.66 29.42
CA PHE A 18 12.70 -5.81 28.52
C PHE A 18 11.49 -5.04 29.04
N VAL A 19 11.05 -5.31 30.27
CA VAL A 19 9.84 -4.69 30.85
C VAL A 19 10.05 -3.19 31.06
N VAL A 20 11.11 -2.79 31.77
CA VAL A 20 11.38 -1.39 32.08
C VAL A 20 11.63 -0.58 30.81
N GLY A 21 12.43 -1.11 29.89
CA GLY A 21 12.74 -0.47 28.62
C GLY A 21 11.51 -0.30 27.73
N CYS A 22 10.63 -1.31 27.66
CA CYS A 22 9.40 -1.21 26.88
C CYS A 22 8.46 -0.15 27.47
N ILE A 23 8.26 -0.13 28.79
CA ILE A 23 7.43 0.88 29.47
C ILE A 23 8.01 2.28 29.28
N TRP A 24 9.31 2.44 29.48
CA TRP A 24 9.99 3.72 29.33
C TRP A 24 9.86 4.26 27.90
N ARG A 25 10.18 3.44 26.89
CA ARG A 25 10.10 3.82 25.47
C ARG A 25 8.66 4.13 25.05
N ALA A 26 7.68 3.36 25.53
CA ALA A 26 6.27 3.61 25.25
C ALA A 26 5.73 4.91 25.88
N ARG A 27 6.31 5.36 27.01
CA ARG A 27 5.89 6.60 27.68
C ARG A 27 6.61 7.83 27.13
N ARG A 28 7.92 7.74 26.90
CA ARG A 28 8.78 8.87 26.53
C ARG A 28 8.93 9.03 25.01
N GLU A 29 9.00 7.94 24.27
CA GLU A 29 9.45 7.90 22.87
C GLU A 29 8.42 7.25 21.93
N LYS A 30 7.15 7.65 22.04
CA LYS A 30 6.01 7.04 21.33
C LYS A 30 6.20 6.96 19.81
N PHE A 31 6.80 7.98 19.20
CA PHE A 31 7.03 8.02 17.75
C PHE A 31 8.07 7.01 17.26
N THR A 32 8.89 6.47 18.17
CA THR A 32 9.88 5.43 17.83
C THR A 32 9.30 4.02 17.82
N LEU A 33 8.06 3.84 18.27
CA LEU A 33 7.34 2.56 18.28
C LEU A 33 6.78 2.27 16.89
N SER A 34 7.64 1.80 15.99
CA SER A 34 7.27 1.50 14.60
C SER A 34 8.08 0.33 14.05
N ALA A 35 7.48 -0.40 13.10
CA ALA A 35 8.14 -1.45 12.34
C ALA A 35 9.28 -0.92 11.44
N ARG A 36 9.39 0.41 11.24
CA ARG A 36 10.41 1.07 10.41
C ARG A 36 10.55 0.37 9.04
N SER A 37 9.47 0.41 8.26
CA SER A 37 9.42 -0.22 6.94
C SER A 37 10.36 0.49 5.96
N SER A 38 11.16 -0.29 5.23
CA SER A 38 12.00 0.18 4.13
C SER A 38 11.41 -0.16 2.75
N GLN A 39 10.13 -0.55 2.69
CA GLN A 39 9.47 -1.02 1.46
C GLN A 39 9.40 0.05 0.38
N PHE A 40 9.16 1.30 0.77
CA PHE A 40 9.07 2.41 -0.19
C PHE A 40 10.37 2.64 -0.98
N LEU A 41 11.52 2.34 -0.37
CA LEU A 41 12.83 2.54 -1.00
C LEU A 41 13.20 1.41 -1.97
N GLU A 42 12.77 0.18 -1.65
CA GLU A 42 12.99 -1.03 -2.44
C GLU A 42 11.97 -2.09 -2.01
N ASP A 43 11.16 -2.56 -2.95
CA ASP A 43 10.01 -3.45 -2.70
C ASP A 43 10.23 -4.89 -3.18
N ARG A 44 10.89 -5.08 -4.34
CA ARG A 44 11.06 -6.39 -5.00
C ARG A 44 11.77 -7.40 -4.10
N GLN A 45 12.99 -7.10 -3.63
CA GLN A 45 13.73 -8.01 -2.75
C GLN A 45 13.09 -8.09 -1.36
N LEU A 46 12.42 -7.02 -0.92
CA LEU A 46 11.72 -7.03 0.36
C LEU A 46 10.62 -8.09 0.42
N LEU A 47 9.83 -8.27 -0.64
CA LEU A 47 8.76 -9.27 -0.65
C LEU A 47 9.31 -10.70 -0.45
N PHE A 48 10.35 -11.06 -1.20
CA PHE A 48 11.01 -12.36 -1.12
C PHE A 48 11.82 -12.58 0.15
N GLY A 49 12.22 -11.52 0.86
CA GLY A 49 12.86 -11.64 2.16
C GLY A 49 11.84 -11.67 3.32
N SER A 50 10.95 -10.68 3.33
CA SER A 50 10.03 -10.40 4.44
C SER A 50 8.96 -11.46 4.61
N THR A 51 8.31 -11.90 3.52
CA THR A 51 7.23 -12.90 3.60
C THR A 51 7.72 -14.24 4.16
N PRO A 52 8.76 -14.89 3.59
CA PRO A 52 9.26 -16.15 4.13
C PRO A 52 9.84 -16.00 5.54
N TRP A 53 10.51 -14.88 5.85
CA TRP A 53 10.95 -14.59 7.21
C TRP A 53 9.80 -14.59 8.22
N HIS A 54 8.77 -13.78 7.98
CA HIS A 54 7.68 -13.60 8.94
C HIS A 54 6.77 -14.83 9.08
N ILE A 55 6.53 -15.56 7.98
CA ILE A 55 5.80 -16.83 8.04
C ILE A 55 6.61 -17.85 8.84
N GLY A 56 7.91 -17.99 8.54
CA GLY A 56 8.79 -18.95 9.19
C GLY A 56 8.91 -18.70 10.68
N ILE A 57 9.27 -17.47 11.07
CA ILE A 57 9.39 -17.11 12.49
C ILE A 57 8.03 -17.15 13.21
N GLY A 58 6.93 -16.79 12.54
CA GLY A 58 5.59 -16.81 13.13
C GLY A 58 5.19 -18.21 13.60
N VAL A 59 5.40 -19.22 12.76
CA VAL A 59 5.10 -20.63 13.09
C VAL A 59 6.05 -21.18 14.15
N VAL A 60 7.37 -20.93 14.00
CA VAL A 60 8.38 -21.42 14.96
C VAL A 60 8.15 -20.81 16.35
N LEU A 61 7.93 -19.49 16.42
CA LEU A 61 7.68 -18.79 17.67
C LEU A 61 6.37 -19.24 18.32
N LEU A 62 5.32 -19.49 17.53
CA LEU A 62 4.06 -20.04 18.04
C LEU A 62 4.27 -21.40 18.71
N GLY A 63 5.06 -22.30 18.10
CA GLY A 63 5.42 -23.58 18.72
C GLY A 63 6.13 -23.41 20.07
N HIS A 64 7.10 -22.50 20.15
CA HIS A 64 7.80 -22.19 21.42
C HIS A 64 6.86 -21.62 22.48
N ILE A 65 5.96 -20.70 22.10
CA ILE A 65 4.98 -20.10 23.01
C ILE A 65 4.01 -21.17 23.52
N MET A 66 3.50 -22.05 22.64
CA MET A 66 2.61 -23.14 23.05
C MET A 66 3.31 -24.11 24.01
N ALA A 67 4.56 -24.48 23.74
CA ALA A 67 5.34 -25.33 24.62
C ALA A 67 5.54 -24.72 26.02
N GLY A 68 5.89 -23.43 26.10
CA GLY A 68 6.14 -22.74 27.36
C GLY A 68 4.88 -22.44 28.18
N PHE A 69 3.84 -21.90 27.54
CA PHE A 69 2.66 -21.37 28.24
C PHE A 69 1.49 -22.35 28.33
N LEU A 70 1.41 -23.35 27.44
CA LEU A 70 0.36 -24.37 27.42
C LEU A 70 0.94 -25.78 27.52
N PRO A 71 1.75 -26.09 28.57
CA PRO A 71 2.56 -27.30 28.62
C PRO A 71 1.75 -28.60 28.57
N LYS A 72 0.55 -28.61 29.17
CA LYS A 72 -0.36 -29.78 29.15
C LYS A 72 -0.94 -30.05 27.74
N VAL A 73 -1.30 -28.99 27.02
CA VAL A 73 -1.80 -29.08 25.64
C VAL A 73 -0.68 -29.55 24.73
N TRP A 74 0.50 -28.96 24.89
CA TRP A 74 1.69 -29.32 24.14
C TRP A 74 2.09 -30.78 24.36
N SER A 75 2.21 -31.24 25.60
CA SER A 75 2.55 -32.64 25.90
C SER A 75 1.51 -33.62 25.35
N SER A 76 0.21 -33.31 25.46
CA SER A 76 -0.87 -34.15 24.95
C SER A 76 -0.87 -34.24 23.42
N LEU A 77 -0.49 -33.18 22.71
CA LEU A 77 -0.36 -33.20 21.26
C LEU A 77 0.79 -34.11 20.84
N LEU A 78 1.93 -33.98 21.50
CA LEU A 78 3.17 -34.65 21.11
C LEU A 78 3.25 -36.13 21.51
N THR A 79 2.37 -36.62 22.38
CA THR A 79 2.21 -38.07 22.62
C THR A 79 1.70 -38.81 21.40
N VAL A 80 1.06 -38.12 20.45
CA VAL A 80 0.62 -38.72 19.18
C VAL A 80 1.79 -38.72 18.18
N PRO A 81 2.30 -39.88 17.73
CA PRO A 81 3.50 -39.93 16.88
C PRO A 81 3.37 -39.14 15.58
N GLY A 82 2.20 -39.19 14.93
CA GLY A 82 1.94 -38.42 13.72
C GLY A 82 1.98 -36.91 13.95
N ALA A 83 1.42 -36.43 15.07
CA ALA A 83 1.45 -35.01 15.41
C ALA A 83 2.87 -34.53 15.75
N LEU A 84 3.66 -35.34 16.47
CA LEU A 84 5.06 -35.05 16.74
C LEU A 84 5.87 -34.90 15.45
N LEU A 85 5.73 -35.83 14.51
CA LEU A 85 6.42 -35.76 13.22
C LEU A 85 6.02 -34.51 12.42
N VAL A 86 4.73 -34.16 12.41
CA VAL A 86 4.24 -32.95 11.75
C VAL A 86 4.83 -31.70 12.40
N VAL A 87 4.81 -31.59 13.73
CA VAL A 87 5.35 -30.42 14.46
C VAL A 87 6.85 -30.25 14.18
N GLU A 88 7.64 -31.32 14.27
CA GLU A 88 9.08 -31.30 13.99
C GLU A 88 9.36 -30.92 12.53
N SER A 89 8.66 -31.55 11.57
CA SER A 89 8.87 -31.30 10.14
C SER A 89 8.48 -29.88 9.74
N VAL A 90 7.35 -29.38 10.25
CA VAL A 90 6.91 -28.01 10.06
C VAL A 90 7.89 -27.03 10.69
N GLY A 91 8.37 -27.31 11.91
CA GLY A 91 9.39 -26.49 12.59
C GLY A 91 10.69 -26.37 11.78
N VAL A 92 11.20 -27.47 11.25
CA VAL A 92 12.39 -27.50 10.38
C VAL A 92 12.13 -26.74 9.07
N ALA A 93 11.02 -26.99 8.39
CA ALA A 93 10.67 -26.32 7.13
C ALA A 93 10.53 -24.79 7.32
N CYS A 94 9.83 -24.36 8.37
CA CYS A 94 9.66 -22.95 8.70
C CYS A 94 10.98 -22.29 9.14
N SER A 95 11.89 -23.02 9.77
CA SER A 95 13.23 -22.52 10.12
C SER A 95 14.09 -22.29 8.87
N LEU A 96 14.05 -23.20 7.89
CA LEU A 96 14.71 -23.03 6.60
C LEU A 96 14.15 -21.82 5.84
N LEU A 97 12.82 -21.69 5.80
CA LEU A 97 12.12 -20.55 5.22
C LEU A 97 12.58 -19.22 5.87
N ALA A 98 12.68 -19.21 7.20
CA ALA A 98 13.14 -18.06 7.97
C ALA A 98 14.60 -17.69 7.68
N ILE A 99 15.50 -18.67 7.57
CA ILE A 99 16.92 -18.47 7.22
C ILE A 99 17.06 -17.88 5.82
N VAL A 100 16.33 -18.41 4.83
CA VAL A 100 16.35 -17.87 3.46
C VAL A 100 15.84 -16.43 3.47
N GLY A 101 14.70 -16.17 4.13
CA GLY A 101 14.13 -14.83 4.23
C GLY A 101 15.07 -13.82 4.88
N LEU A 102 15.68 -14.16 6.03
CA LEU A 102 16.66 -13.31 6.70
C LEU A 102 17.92 -13.09 5.87
N SER A 103 18.41 -14.12 5.18
CA SER A 103 19.60 -13.99 4.32
C SER A 103 19.34 -13.00 3.19
N VAL A 104 18.18 -13.09 2.53
CA VAL A 104 17.76 -12.11 1.51
C VAL A 104 17.66 -10.70 2.12
N LEU A 105 17.05 -10.55 3.30
CA LEU A 105 16.94 -9.24 3.97
C LEU A 105 18.29 -8.66 4.37
N LEU A 106 19.24 -9.49 4.80
CA LEU A 106 20.60 -9.10 5.14
C LEU A 106 21.35 -8.64 3.89
N VAL A 107 21.37 -9.46 2.83
CA VAL A 107 22.00 -9.11 1.54
C VAL A 107 21.40 -7.83 0.99
N ARG A 108 20.07 -7.69 0.99
CA ARG A 108 19.36 -6.46 0.57
C ARG A 108 19.86 -5.23 1.31
N ARG A 109 20.04 -5.33 2.63
CA ARG A 109 20.50 -4.25 3.49
C ARG A 109 21.98 -3.89 3.25
N LEU A 110 22.78 -4.85 2.81
CA LEU A 110 24.20 -4.69 2.51
C LEU A 110 24.49 -4.31 1.04
N THR A 111 23.53 -4.44 0.13
CA THR A 111 23.78 -4.21 -1.32
C THR A 111 22.98 -3.05 -1.91
N SER A 112 21.82 -2.71 -1.35
CA SER A 112 20.98 -1.63 -1.85
C SER A 112 21.40 -0.28 -1.26
N GLY A 113 21.98 0.60 -2.09
CA GLY A 113 22.43 1.93 -1.66
C GLY A 113 21.31 2.77 -1.03
N LYS A 114 20.07 2.66 -1.53
CA LYS A 114 18.90 3.36 -0.95
C LYS A 114 18.57 2.87 0.46
N VAL A 115 18.68 1.56 0.71
CA VAL A 115 18.37 0.96 2.02
C VAL A 115 19.52 1.20 3.01
N GLN A 116 20.77 1.19 2.54
CA GLN A 116 21.93 1.52 3.37
C GLN A 116 21.84 2.92 3.95
N ALA A 117 21.38 3.91 3.16
CA ALA A 117 21.22 5.30 3.60
C ALA A 117 20.32 5.49 4.82
N VAL A 118 19.41 4.53 5.09
CA VAL A 118 18.48 4.56 6.25
C VAL A 118 18.70 3.42 7.24
N THR A 119 19.78 2.64 7.07
CA THR A 119 20.10 1.50 7.93
C THR A 119 20.92 1.94 9.13
N THR A 120 20.52 1.52 10.32
CA THR A 120 21.31 1.74 11.54
C THR A 120 22.16 0.52 11.89
N PRO A 121 23.28 0.67 12.64
CA PRO A 121 24.06 -0.47 13.12
C PRO A 121 23.22 -1.47 13.93
N ALA A 122 22.26 -0.98 14.70
CA ALA A 122 21.32 -1.82 15.45
C ALA A 122 20.45 -2.71 14.53
N ASP A 123 20.09 -2.25 13.32
CA ASP A 123 19.35 -3.07 12.37
C ASP A 123 20.21 -4.24 11.86
N LEU A 124 21.51 -4.01 11.63
CA LEU A 124 22.46 -5.06 11.19
C LEU A 124 22.71 -6.07 12.31
N VAL A 125 22.94 -5.60 13.54
CA VAL A 125 23.11 -6.45 14.72
C VAL A 125 21.88 -7.34 14.92
N VAL A 126 20.67 -6.77 14.87
CA VAL A 126 19.44 -7.54 15.06
C VAL A 126 19.23 -8.58 13.96
N VAL A 127 19.40 -8.21 12.69
CA VAL A 127 19.22 -9.17 11.58
C VAL A 127 20.26 -10.30 11.67
N GLY A 128 21.52 -9.97 11.96
CA GLY A 128 22.57 -10.97 12.15
C GLY A 128 22.29 -11.89 13.35
N LEU A 129 21.85 -11.32 14.48
CA LEU A 129 21.53 -12.07 15.69
C LEU A 129 20.34 -13.01 15.48
N LEU A 130 19.28 -12.54 14.81
CA LEU A 130 18.13 -13.39 14.45
C LEU A 130 18.54 -14.52 13.50
N LEU A 131 19.39 -14.24 12.52
CA LEU A 131 19.89 -15.26 11.60
C LEU A 131 20.69 -16.32 12.35
N ALA A 132 21.61 -15.90 13.22
CA ALA A 132 22.36 -16.80 14.09
C ALA A 132 21.43 -17.63 14.98
N GLN A 133 20.42 -17.01 15.60
CA GLN A 133 19.45 -17.70 16.47
C GLN A 133 18.70 -18.82 15.74
N VAL A 134 18.20 -18.55 14.53
CA VAL A 134 17.46 -19.53 13.75
C VAL A 134 18.38 -20.63 13.21
N VAL A 135 19.60 -20.29 12.78
CA VAL A 135 20.59 -21.30 12.35
C VAL A 135 20.97 -22.23 13.50
N VAL A 136 21.32 -21.68 14.67
CA VAL A 136 21.65 -22.47 15.86
C VAL A 136 20.46 -23.30 16.33
N GLY A 137 19.23 -22.76 16.22
CA GLY A 137 18.00 -23.49 16.52
C GLY A 137 17.74 -24.66 15.57
N LEU A 138 17.91 -24.44 14.27
CA LEU A 138 17.78 -25.50 13.25
C LEU A 138 18.83 -26.59 13.46
N LEU A 139 20.10 -26.21 13.68
CA LEU A 139 21.16 -27.17 13.98
C LEU A 139 20.83 -27.98 15.25
N SER A 140 20.30 -27.32 16.29
CA SER A 140 19.86 -28.01 17.51
C SER A 140 18.72 -29.00 17.24
N ALA A 141 17.73 -28.64 16.42
CA ALA A 141 16.62 -29.52 16.07
C ALA A 141 17.08 -30.75 15.26
N VAL A 142 18.05 -30.58 14.37
CA VAL A 142 18.60 -31.67 13.54
C VAL A 142 19.50 -32.59 14.35
N HIS A 143 20.38 -32.06 15.21
CA HIS A 143 21.31 -32.85 16.00
C HIS A 143 20.67 -33.47 17.25
N TYR A 144 19.72 -32.78 17.88
CA TYR A 144 19.03 -33.20 19.10
C TYR A 144 17.54 -33.41 18.79
N ARG A 145 17.27 -34.45 17.99
CA ARG A 145 15.92 -34.78 17.48
C ARG A 145 14.88 -34.88 18.59
N TYR A 146 13.63 -34.66 18.20
CA TYR A 146 12.47 -34.72 19.10
C TYR A 146 12.48 -33.65 20.20
N GLY A 147 13.09 -32.50 19.88
CA GLY A 147 13.13 -31.28 20.68
C GLY A 147 11.77 -30.90 21.27
N ALA A 148 10.75 -30.97 20.44
CA ALA A 148 9.39 -30.65 20.84
C ALA A 148 8.94 -31.52 22.02
N ALA A 149 9.23 -32.82 22.00
CA ALA A 149 8.78 -33.79 23.00
C ALA A 149 9.51 -33.65 24.35
N TRP A 150 10.84 -33.68 24.34
CA TRP A 150 11.64 -33.64 25.57
C TRP A 150 11.69 -32.25 26.22
N SER A 151 11.30 -31.18 25.51
CA SER A 151 11.24 -29.81 26.07
C SER A 151 10.36 -29.70 27.32
N THR A 152 9.28 -30.50 27.39
CA THR A 152 8.31 -30.53 28.49
C THR A 152 8.91 -30.99 29.82
N GLY A 153 9.98 -31.80 29.78
CA GLY A 153 10.69 -32.30 30.96
C GLY A 153 11.92 -31.47 31.36
N THR A 154 12.30 -30.47 30.57
CA THR A 154 13.59 -29.75 30.74
C THR A 154 13.43 -28.24 30.61
N VAL A 155 13.30 -27.73 29.38
CA VAL A 155 13.29 -26.29 29.08
C VAL A 155 12.02 -25.61 29.62
N VAL A 156 10.88 -26.29 29.55
CA VAL A 156 9.61 -25.79 30.08
C VAL A 156 9.67 -25.62 31.61
N PRO A 157 10.06 -26.62 32.43
CA PRO A 157 10.20 -26.42 33.86
C PRO A 157 11.30 -25.40 34.22
N TYR A 158 12.40 -25.34 33.46
CA TYR A 158 13.39 -24.25 33.58
C TYR A 158 12.77 -22.86 33.38
N PHE A 159 11.98 -22.67 32.32
CA PHE A 159 11.29 -21.40 32.07
C PHE A 159 10.36 -21.03 33.24
N TRP A 160 9.59 -21.98 33.75
CA TRP A 160 8.69 -21.74 34.87
C TRP A 160 9.40 -21.52 36.21
N SER A 161 10.59 -22.11 36.43
CA SER A 161 11.39 -21.89 37.63
C SER A 161 11.85 -20.42 37.72
N LEU A 162 12.25 -19.83 36.58
CA LEU A 162 12.55 -18.40 36.47
C LEU A 162 11.33 -17.52 36.76
N VAL A 163 10.15 -17.87 36.20
CA VAL A 163 8.91 -17.10 36.40
C VAL A 163 8.45 -17.15 37.87
N LYS A 164 8.64 -18.27 38.55
CA LYS A 164 8.33 -18.45 39.97
C LYS A 164 9.32 -17.79 40.92
N LEU A 165 10.40 -17.20 40.40
CA LEU A 165 11.50 -16.63 41.19
C LEU A 165 12.26 -17.68 42.03
N GLU A 166 12.20 -18.95 41.62
CA GLU A 166 12.93 -20.08 42.21
C GLU A 166 13.81 -20.70 41.11
N PRO A 167 14.87 -19.99 40.67
CA PRO A 167 15.61 -20.39 39.47
C PRO A 167 16.34 -21.71 39.67
N ASP A 168 15.94 -22.72 38.90
CA ASP A 168 16.60 -24.01 38.86
C ASP A 168 17.26 -24.22 37.48
N MET A 169 18.57 -24.02 37.43
CA MET A 169 19.36 -24.19 36.21
C MET A 169 19.72 -25.66 35.91
N THR A 170 19.45 -26.59 36.82
CA THR A 170 19.82 -28.01 36.64
C THR A 170 19.12 -28.65 35.44
N TYR A 171 17.92 -28.16 35.13
CA TYR A 171 17.15 -28.52 33.94
C TYR A 171 17.88 -28.25 32.62
N VAL A 172 18.82 -27.29 32.59
CA VAL A 172 19.48 -26.86 31.34
C VAL A 172 21.02 -26.91 31.39
N SER A 173 21.62 -26.99 32.57
CA SER A 173 23.08 -27.00 32.73
C SER A 173 23.74 -28.22 32.09
N GLY A 174 23.01 -29.33 31.92
CA GLY A 174 23.52 -30.55 31.29
C GLY A 174 23.51 -30.55 29.76
N PHE A 175 22.90 -29.54 29.09
CA PHE A 175 22.78 -29.57 27.64
C PHE A 175 24.12 -29.36 26.91
N PRO A 176 24.25 -29.88 25.69
CA PRO A 176 25.38 -29.59 24.82
C PRO A 176 25.56 -28.08 24.53
N PRO A 177 26.79 -27.62 24.24
CA PRO A 177 27.08 -26.21 24.02
C PRO A 177 26.23 -25.53 22.94
N LEU A 178 25.89 -26.25 21.86
CA LEU A 178 25.06 -25.73 20.77
C LEU A 178 23.66 -25.31 21.26
N PHE A 179 23.04 -26.14 22.11
CA PHE A 179 21.71 -25.84 22.65
C PHE A 179 21.79 -24.74 23.73
N LYS A 180 22.83 -24.76 24.56
CA LYS A 180 23.12 -23.66 25.52
C LYS A 180 23.27 -22.32 24.82
N LEU A 181 23.91 -22.29 23.65
CA LEU A 181 24.03 -21.11 22.82
C LEU A 181 22.66 -20.63 22.31
N HIS A 182 21.79 -21.53 21.85
CA HIS A 182 20.43 -21.19 21.43
C HIS A 182 19.62 -20.51 22.55
N LEU A 183 19.69 -21.06 23.77
CA LEU A 183 19.02 -20.49 24.95
C LEU A 183 19.60 -19.11 25.31
N THR A 184 20.93 -18.99 25.30
CA THR A 184 21.61 -17.74 25.64
C THR A 184 21.26 -16.63 24.65
N LEU A 185 21.32 -16.91 23.35
CA LEU A 185 20.97 -15.98 22.29
C LEU A 185 19.50 -15.56 22.36
N ALA A 186 18.58 -16.46 22.74
CA ALA A 186 17.18 -16.10 22.98
C ALA A 186 17.04 -15.02 24.07
N TRP A 187 17.75 -15.16 25.20
CA TRP A 187 17.73 -14.16 26.26
C TRP A 187 18.38 -12.83 25.84
N VAL A 188 19.44 -12.86 25.03
CA VAL A 188 20.04 -11.65 24.45
C VAL A 188 19.06 -10.95 23.50
N ILE A 189 18.32 -11.69 22.67
CA ILE A 189 17.29 -11.11 21.80
C ILE A 189 16.21 -10.41 22.62
N ILE A 190 15.69 -11.05 23.68
CA ILE A 190 14.69 -10.47 24.60
C ILE A 190 15.21 -9.16 25.20
N LEU A 191 16.46 -9.14 25.66
CA LEU A 191 17.11 -7.94 26.22
C LEU A 191 17.15 -6.78 25.22
N LEU A 192 17.37 -7.06 23.93
CA LEU A 192 17.50 -6.05 22.88
C LEU A 192 16.15 -5.54 22.35
N VAL A 193 15.02 -6.18 22.67
CA VAL A 193 13.70 -5.76 22.18
C VAL A 193 13.39 -4.27 22.43
N PRO A 194 13.50 -3.74 23.66
CA PRO A 194 13.15 -2.34 23.93
C PRO A 194 14.04 -1.33 23.22
N PHE A 195 15.27 -1.70 22.84
CA PHE A 195 16.27 -0.79 22.28
C PHE A 195 16.35 -0.82 20.76
N THR A 196 15.65 -1.75 20.12
CA THR A 196 15.78 -2.01 18.68
C THR A 196 14.45 -1.94 17.95
N ARG A 197 14.45 -2.27 16.65
CA ARG A 197 13.22 -2.38 15.86
C ARG A 197 12.30 -3.50 16.35
N LEU A 198 12.80 -4.49 17.11
CA LEU A 198 12.05 -5.66 17.56
C LEU A 198 10.81 -5.30 18.41
N ILE A 199 10.75 -4.10 18.97
CA ILE A 199 9.57 -3.56 19.67
C ILE A 199 8.27 -3.70 18.86
N HIS A 200 8.34 -3.75 17.52
CA HIS A 200 7.18 -3.96 16.66
C HIS A 200 6.46 -5.30 16.92
N LEU A 201 7.14 -6.30 17.50
CA LEU A 201 6.53 -7.55 17.95
C LEU A 201 5.39 -7.32 18.95
N LEU A 202 5.47 -6.26 19.76
CA LEU A 202 4.44 -5.92 20.74
C LEU A 202 3.27 -5.13 20.14
N ALA A 203 3.40 -4.68 18.88
CA ALA A 203 2.41 -3.87 18.18
C ALA A 203 1.57 -4.71 17.20
N LEU A 204 1.39 -6.01 17.47
CA LEU A 204 0.52 -6.88 16.68
C LEU A 204 -0.91 -6.30 16.68
N PRO A 205 -1.49 -5.96 15.51
CA PRO A 205 -2.77 -5.28 15.42
C PRO A 205 -3.95 -6.25 15.64
N LEU A 206 -3.93 -7.07 16.70
CA LEU A 206 -4.99 -8.04 17.00
C LEU A 206 -6.36 -7.38 17.18
N GLN A 207 -6.37 -6.16 17.72
CA GLN A 207 -7.57 -5.35 17.87
C GLN A 207 -8.22 -5.01 16.52
N TYR A 208 -7.45 -4.95 15.43
CA TYR A 208 -7.96 -4.62 14.10
C TYR A 208 -8.99 -5.62 13.60
N LEU A 209 -8.89 -6.89 14.00
CA LEU A 209 -9.84 -7.95 13.62
C LEU A 209 -11.29 -7.68 14.08
N TRP A 210 -11.46 -6.89 15.15
CA TRP A 210 -12.78 -6.54 15.69
C TRP A 210 -13.02 -5.02 15.75
N ARG A 211 -12.10 -4.20 15.23
CA ARG A 211 -12.19 -2.74 15.25
C ARG A 211 -13.16 -2.26 14.17
N SER A 212 -13.96 -1.24 14.49
CA SER A 212 -14.75 -0.53 13.48
C SER A 212 -13.85 0.05 12.37
N PRO A 213 -14.23 -0.05 11.09
CA PRO A 213 -13.47 0.55 9.99
C PRO A 213 -13.32 2.07 10.12
N ILE A 214 -14.32 2.74 10.71
CA ILE A 214 -14.33 4.19 10.89
C ILE A 214 -14.10 4.52 12.37
N LEU A 215 -13.12 5.39 12.61
CA LEU A 215 -12.73 5.83 13.94
C LEU A 215 -12.98 7.32 14.06
N VAL A 216 -13.91 7.68 14.93
CA VAL A 216 -14.27 9.07 15.17
C VAL A 216 -13.55 9.54 16.44
N LEU A 217 -12.65 10.51 16.28
CA LEU A 217 -12.01 11.21 17.40
C LEU A 217 -12.84 12.43 17.76
N TRP A 218 -13.35 12.46 19.00
CA TRP A 218 -14.20 13.54 19.49
C TRP A 218 -13.37 14.56 20.29
N ASN A 219 -13.38 15.82 19.88
CA ASN A 219 -12.66 16.90 20.57
C ASN A 219 -13.44 17.49 21.77
N ASN A 220 -14.72 17.14 21.94
CA ASN A 220 -15.56 17.63 23.03
C ASN A 220 -15.92 16.48 23.99
N ALA A 221 -15.54 16.62 25.26
CA ALA A 221 -15.77 15.63 26.31
C ALA A 221 -17.26 15.30 26.53
N ARG A 222 -18.17 16.24 26.27
CA ARG A 222 -19.63 16.02 26.37
C ARG A 222 -20.14 15.14 25.22
N ARG A 223 -19.78 15.48 23.98
CA ARG A 223 -20.10 14.66 22.80
C ARG A 223 -19.45 13.28 22.87
N ARG A 224 -18.25 13.16 23.45
CA ARG A 224 -17.62 11.87 23.72
C ARG A 224 -18.46 11.03 24.69
N ARG A 225 -18.96 11.60 25.78
CA ARG A 225 -19.83 10.86 26.73
C ARG A 225 -21.15 10.45 26.09
N GLU A 226 -21.81 11.35 25.37
CA GLU A 226 -23.06 11.08 24.66
C GLU A 226 -22.87 9.99 23.58
N ALA A 227 -21.78 10.06 22.81
CA ALA A 227 -21.43 9.04 21.81
C ALA A 227 -21.05 7.70 22.45
N VAL A 228 -20.30 7.69 23.56
CA VAL A 228 -19.96 6.46 24.30
C VAL A 228 -21.22 5.79 24.84
N VAL A 229 -22.18 6.55 25.37
CA VAL A 229 -23.47 6.01 25.82
C VAL A 229 -24.29 5.48 24.63
N ALA A 230 -24.32 6.19 23.51
CA ALA A 230 -25.01 5.73 22.30
C ALA A 230 -24.39 4.45 21.72
N VAL A 231 -23.05 4.38 21.67
CA VAL A 231 -22.29 3.20 21.22
C VAL A 231 -22.47 2.05 22.20
N ALA A 232 -22.38 2.27 23.51
CA ALA A 232 -22.59 1.22 24.52
C ALA A 232 -24.03 0.66 24.44
N ARG A 233 -25.03 1.51 24.14
CA ARG A 233 -26.43 1.10 23.95
C ARG A 233 -26.63 0.33 22.63
N ALA A 234 -25.91 0.70 21.58
CA ALA A 234 -25.89 -0.02 20.31
C ALA A 234 -25.14 -1.36 20.42
N GLU A 235 -24.02 -1.40 21.15
CA GLU A 235 -23.25 -2.61 21.44
C GLU A 235 -24.03 -3.57 22.33
N THR A 236 -24.67 -3.12 23.41
CA THR A 236 -25.55 -3.99 24.21
C THR A 236 -26.70 -4.55 23.39
N ARG A 237 -27.32 -3.75 22.50
CA ARG A 237 -28.34 -4.25 21.56
C ARG A 237 -27.75 -5.27 20.58
N ARG A 238 -26.51 -5.06 20.12
CA ARG A 238 -25.81 -5.95 19.20
C ARG A 238 -25.36 -7.25 19.87
N GLU A 239 -24.87 -7.20 21.10
CA GLU A 239 -24.50 -8.36 21.92
C GLU A 239 -25.74 -9.13 22.38
N PHE A 240 -26.85 -8.45 22.66
CA PHE A 240 -28.14 -9.10 22.88
C PHE A 240 -28.63 -9.82 21.61
N LEU A 241 -28.54 -9.19 20.44
CA LEU A 241 -28.90 -9.82 19.17
C LEU A 241 -27.95 -10.96 18.78
N LYS A 242 -26.64 -10.84 19.04
CA LYS A 242 -25.66 -11.91 18.84
C LYS A 242 -25.83 -13.04 19.84
N GLY A 243 -26.18 -12.75 21.09
CA GLY A 243 -26.51 -13.75 22.11
C GLY A 243 -27.79 -14.49 21.77
N ALA A 244 -28.84 -13.78 21.33
CA ALA A 244 -30.09 -14.37 20.85
C ALA A 244 -29.88 -15.19 19.56
N ALA A 245 -29.12 -14.68 18.60
CA ALA A 245 -28.75 -15.40 17.38
C ALA A 245 -27.74 -16.53 17.64
N GLY A 246 -26.93 -16.44 18.70
CA GLY A 246 -25.98 -17.46 19.14
C GLY A 246 -26.67 -18.61 19.86
N VAL A 247 -27.73 -18.34 20.64
CA VAL A 247 -28.60 -19.36 21.26
C VAL A 247 -29.46 -20.04 20.18
N ALA A 248 -30.02 -19.28 19.24
CA ALA A 248 -30.74 -19.84 18.09
C ALA A 248 -29.80 -20.57 17.10
N GLY A 249 -28.57 -20.07 16.95
CA GLY A 249 -27.53 -20.60 16.07
C GLY A 249 -26.85 -21.85 16.65
N ALA A 250 -26.66 -21.95 17.97
CA ALA A 250 -26.12 -23.14 18.61
C ALA A 250 -27.07 -24.35 18.46
N GLY A 251 -28.38 -24.12 18.47
CA GLY A 251 -29.38 -25.15 18.14
C GLY A 251 -29.32 -25.62 16.68
N GLY A 252 -28.97 -24.73 15.74
CA GLY A 252 -28.86 -25.05 14.30
C GLY A 252 -27.48 -25.57 13.85
N LEU A 253 -26.39 -25.13 14.49
CA LEU A 253 -25.02 -25.55 14.19
C LEU A 253 -24.71 -26.97 14.70
N LEU A 254 -25.51 -27.49 15.64
CA LEU A 254 -25.51 -28.91 16.00
C LEU A 254 -26.18 -29.79 14.94
N ALA A 255 -26.93 -29.22 13.99
CA ALA A 255 -27.56 -29.99 12.91
C ALA A 255 -26.72 -30.00 11.64
N LEU A 256 -26.32 -28.87 11.05
CA LEU A 256 -25.72 -28.88 9.71
C LEU A 256 -24.80 -27.66 9.46
N GLY A 257 -23.54 -27.89 9.07
CA GLY A 257 -22.84 -26.95 8.17
C GLY A 257 -21.63 -26.16 8.67
N VAL A 258 -21.02 -26.47 9.82
CA VAL A 258 -19.78 -25.76 10.25
C VAL A 258 -18.60 -26.01 9.29
N MET A 259 -18.57 -27.16 8.61
CA MET A 259 -17.49 -27.51 7.69
C MET A 259 -17.60 -26.78 6.33
N GLU A 260 -18.81 -26.45 5.88
CA GLU A 260 -19.05 -25.82 4.57
C GLU A 260 -18.67 -24.33 4.56
N LYS A 261 -18.96 -23.60 5.65
CA LYS A 261 -18.60 -22.19 5.77
C LYS A 261 -17.10 -21.95 5.96
N GLY A 262 -16.38 -22.88 6.58
CA GLY A 262 -14.92 -22.84 6.67
C GLY A 262 -14.23 -22.99 5.31
N VAL A 263 -14.75 -23.87 4.46
CA VAL A 263 -14.22 -24.09 3.10
C VAL A 263 -14.50 -22.88 2.18
N ASN A 264 -15.66 -22.24 2.32
CA ASN A 264 -16.02 -21.07 1.50
C ASN A 264 -15.24 -19.80 1.87
N TYR A 265 -14.75 -19.68 3.10
CA TYR A 265 -13.84 -18.59 3.50
C TYR A 265 -12.51 -18.62 2.73
N PHE A 266 -11.97 -19.81 2.42
CA PHE A 266 -10.74 -19.96 1.64
C PHE A 266 -10.95 -19.95 0.12
N ARG A 267 -12.17 -20.22 -0.36
CA ARG A 267 -12.50 -20.19 -1.79
C ARG A 267 -12.91 -18.80 -2.31
N GLY A 268 -13.17 -17.85 -1.41
CA GLY A 268 -13.71 -16.54 -1.77
C GLY A 268 -15.21 -16.60 -2.14
N PRO A 269 -15.92 -15.46 -2.14
CA PRO A 269 -17.32 -15.44 -2.56
C PRO A 269 -17.39 -15.79 -4.05
N GLN A 270 -18.09 -16.87 -4.40
CA GLN A 270 -18.50 -17.10 -5.79
C GLN A 270 -19.66 -16.13 -6.08
N PRO A 271 -19.46 -15.12 -6.93
CA PRO A 271 -20.55 -14.23 -7.29
C PRO A 271 -21.59 -15.03 -8.07
N ASP A 272 -22.85 -14.64 -7.92
CA ASP A 272 -23.90 -15.03 -8.84
C ASP A 272 -23.41 -14.82 -10.29
N PRO A 273 -23.51 -15.81 -11.20
CA PRO A 273 -23.08 -15.68 -12.59
C PRO A 273 -23.58 -14.40 -13.27
N GLU A 274 -24.77 -13.90 -12.92
CA GLU A 274 -25.29 -12.63 -13.44
C GLU A 274 -24.50 -11.42 -12.93
N VAL A 275 -24.13 -11.41 -11.65
CA VAL A 275 -23.32 -10.34 -11.05
C VAL A 275 -21.90 -10.38 -11.58
N GLU A 276 -21.33 -11.57 -11.78
CA GLU A 276 -20.02 -11.74 -12.40
C GLU A 276 -20.02 -11.24 -13.85
N ALA A 277 -21.02 -11.61 -14.64
CA ALA A 277 -21.19 -11.13 -16.00
C ALA A 277 -21.35 -9.60 -16.06
N ALA A 278 -22.11 -9.00 -15.13
CA ALA A 278 -22.27 -7.55 -15.03
C ALA A 278 -20.97 -6.82 -14.63
N LEU A 279 -20.13 -7.44 -13.81
CA LEU A 279 -18.81 -6.89 -13.46
C LEU A 279 -17.82 -7.02 -14.63
N LEU A 280 -17.82 -8.16 -15.31
CA LEU A 280 -16.99 -8.40 -16.49
C LEU A 280 -17.38 -7.48 -17.65
N SER A 281 -18.66 -7.21 -17.87
CA SER A 281 -19.11 -6.27 -18.90
C SER A 281 -18.66 -4.84 -18.59
N LYS A 282 -18.76 -4.38 -17.33
CA LYS A 282 -18.19 -3.08 -16.90
C LYS A 282 -16.68 -3.04 -17.05
N LYS A 283 -15.98 -4.13 -16.77
CA LYS A 283 -14.52 -4.23 -16.96
C LYS A 283 -14.15 -4.17 -18.43
N LEU A 284 -14.88 -4.86 -19.30
CA LEU A 284 -14.72 -4.81 -20.75
C LEU A 284 -14.93 -3.40 -21.27
N GLN A 285 -16.00 -2.72 -20.84
CA GLN A 285 -16.27 -1.34 -21.22
C GLN A 285 -15.12 -0.40 -20.84
N ARG A 286 -14.55 -0.54 -19.64
CA ARG A 286 -13.36 0.25 -19.22
C ARG A 286 -12.12 -0.06 -20.05
N LEU A 287 -11.91 -1.34 -20.39
CA LEU A 287 -10.79 -1.75 -21.23
C LEU A 287 -10.92 -1.19 -22.65
N GLN A 288 -12.12 -1.19 -23.21
CA GLN A 288 -12.41 -0.58 -24.51
C GLN A 288 -12.16 0.93 -24.48
N GLN A 289 -12.65 1.65 -23.46
CA GLN A 289 -12.36 3.07 -23.28
C GLN A 289 -10.85 3.35 -23.18
N THR A 290 -10.12 2.50 -22.44
CA THR A 290 -8.65 2.62 -22.33
C THR A 290 -7.97 2.35 -23.67
N ALA A 291 -8.46 1.38 -24.45
CA ALA A 291 -7.93 1.08 -25.77
C ALA A 291 -8.16 2.25 -26.75
N GLU A 292 -9.36 2.82 -26.78
CA GLU A 292 -9.69 4.01 -27.58
C GLU A 292 -8.81 5.22 -27.22
N GLU A 293 -8.56 5.45 -25.92
CA GLU A 293 -7.65 6.50 -25.45
C GLU A 293 -6.22 6.28 -25.96
N ARG A 294 -5.72 5.02 -25.94
CA ARG A 294 -4.39 4.66 -26.45
C ARG A 294 -4.29 4.78 -27.97
N GLU A 295 -5.34 4.43 -28.71
CA GLU A 295 -5.38 4.63 -30.16
C GLU A 295 -5.29 6.10 -30.52
N LEU A 296 -6.02 6.96 -29.80
CA LEU A 296 -5.90 8.42 -29.95
C LEU A 296 -4.48 8.90 -29.65
N GLU A 297 -3.87 8.48 -28.54
CA GLU A 297 -2.47 8.82 -28.23
C GLU A 297 -1.51 8.41 -29.34
N LEU A 298 -1.66 7.20 -29.90
CA LEU A 298 -0.84 6.71 -31.01
C LEU A 298 -1.04 7.56 -32.28
N GLU A 299 -2.28 7.93 -32.60
CA GLU A 299 -2.58 8.84 -33.70
C GLU A 299 -1.88 10.19 -33.52
N ARG A 300 -1.95 10.77 -32.31
CA ARG A 300 -1.30 12.05 -31.98
C ARG A 300 0.23 11.96 -32.05
N GLN A 301 0.81 10.80 -31.76
CA GLN A 301 2.26 10.61 -31.89
C GLN A 301 2.69 10.50 -33.36
N ARG A 302 1.93 9.74 -34.17
CA ARG A 302 2.25 9.42 -35.57
C ARG A 302 2.02 10.60 -36.53
N ASN A 303 0.96 11.38 -36.32
CA ASN A 303 0.52 12.36 -37.31
C ASN A 303 1.03 13.78 -37.01
N GLU A 304 1.69 14.42 -37.98
CA GLU A 304 2.20 15.79 -37.88
C GLU A 304 1.11 16.88 -37.93
N MET A 305 -0.08 16.51 -38.43
CA MET A 305 -1.29 17.33 -38.40
C MET A 305 -2.49 16.46 -38.04
N ILE A 306 -3.38 16.94 -37.16
CA ILE A 306 -4.68 16.28 -36.91
C ILE A 306 -5.84 17.20 -37.24
N LEU A 307 -6.83 16.65 -37.95
CA LEU A 307 -8.06 17.33 -38.30
C LEU A 307 -8.85 17.71 -37.03
N VAL A 308 -9.26 18.97 -36.94
CA VAL A 308 -10.11 19.47 -35.85
C VAL A 308 -11.57 19.55 -36.29
N ALA A 309 -11.83 20.29 -37.38
CA ALA A 309 -13.16 20.48 -37.94
C ALA A 309 -13.06 21.10 -39.35
N ARG A 310 -14.15 21.07 -40.11
CA ARG A 310 -14.27 21.94 -41.29
C ARG A 310 -14.37 23.40 -40.86
N TYR A 311 -13.82 24.32 -41.64
CA TYR A 311 -13.90 25.75 -41.32
C TYR A 311 -15.35 26.25 -41.21
N SER A 312 -16.27 25.68 -42.00
CA SER A 312 -17.70 25.99 -41.93
C SER A 312 -18.36 25.62 -40.60
N GLU A 313 -17.81 24.67 -39.84
CA GLU A 313 -18.33 24.26 -38.53
C GLU A 313 -17.91 25.19 -37.39
N LEU A 314 -16.91 26.04 -37.59
CA LEU A 314 -16.44 26.96 -36.56
C LEU A 314 -17.37 28.18 -36.47
N THR A 315 -17.58 28.67 -35.25
CA THR A 315 -18.37 29.88 -34.98
C THR A 315 -17.58 30.83 -34.09
N GLU A 316 -18.00 32.09 -34.05
CA GLU A 316 -17.40 33.11 -33.17
C GLU A 316 -17.85 32.94 -31.71
N ASN A 317 -19.09 32.48 -31.50
CA ASN A 317 -19.73 32.50 -30.17
C ASN A 317 -19.73 31.14 -29.44
N LYS A 318 -19.46 30.04 -30.16
CA LYS A 318 -19.46 28.68 -29.60
C LYS A 318 -18.27 27.88 -30.10
N GLY A 319 -17.42 27.49 -29.15
CA GLY A 319 -16.20 26.73 -29.42
C GLY A 319 -16.50 25.27 -29.75
N LYS A 320 -15.90 24.77 -30.82
CA LYS A 320 -15.89 23.34 -31.15
C LYS A 320 -14.85 22.64 -30.28
N TYR A 321 -15.28 21.64 -29.51
CA TYR A 321 -14.39 20.85 -28.65
C TYR A 321 -13.54 19.89 -29.48
N PHE A 322 -12.25 19.78 -29.12
CA PHE A 322 -11.34 18.77 -29.64
C PHE A 322 -10.25 18.44 -28.59
N ILE A 323 -9.46 17.39 -28.84
CA ILE A 323 -8.32 16.99 -28.01
C ILE A 323 -7.01 17.37 -28.70
N ASP A 324 -6.11 18.02 -27.98
CA ASP A 324 -4.81 18.44 -28.51
C ASP A 324 -3.75 17.32 -28.47
N TYR A 325 -2.52 17.62 -28.91
CA TYR A 325 -1.39 16.66 -28.90
C TYR A 325 -0.98 16.18 -27.50
N ALA A 326 -1.30 16.92 -26.45
CA ALA A 326 -0.98 16.57 -25.07
C ALA A 326 -2.14 15.83 -24.39
N MET A 327 -3.10 15.30 -25.18
CA MET A 327 -4.35 14.71 -24.69
C MET A 327 -5.15 15.66 -23.80
N ALA A 328 -4.99 16.97 -24.00
CA ALA A 328 -5.70 18.00 -23.24
C ALA A 328 -6.91 18.52 -24.02
N PRO A 329 -8.01 18.87 -23.32
CA PRO A 329 -9.18 19.45 -23.95
C PRO A 329 -8.84 20.83 -24.54
N ALA A 330 -9.40 21.13 -25.70
CA ALA A 330 -9.20 22.37 -26.43
C ALA A 330 -10.48 22.80 -27.18
N LEU A 331 -10.52 24.08 -27.55
CA LEU A 331 -11.65 24.70 -28.22
C LEU A 331 -11.19 25.44 -29.48
N ALA A 332 -11.96 25.31 -30.55
CA ALA A 332 -11.74 25.99 -31.82
C ALA A 332 -12.89 26.97 -32.12
N PHE A 333 -12.53 28.19 -32.50
CA PHE A 333 -13.42 29.31 -32.80
C PHE A 333 -13.06 29.96 -34.14
N LYS A 334 -13.95 30.83 -34.63
CA LYS A 334 -13.60 31.90 -35.58
C LYS A 334 -13.27 33.17 -34.79
N ASP A 335 -12.14 33.80 -35.11
CA ASP A 335 -11.85 35.15 -34.63
C ASP A 335 -12.62 36.19 -35.47
N LYS A 336 -12.70 37.44 -35.01
CA LYS A 336 -13.43 38.53 -35.71
C LYS A 336 -12.88 38.82 -37.11
N ASP A 337 -11.65 38.40 -37.38
CA ASP A 337 -10.99 38.53 -38.68
C ASP A 337 -11.34 37.35 -39.62
N GLY A 338 -12.26 36.46 -39.22
CA GLY A 338 -12.64 35.26 -39.97
C GLY A 338 -11.56 34.17 -39.99
N LEU A 339 -10.55 34.24 -39.14
CA LEU A 339 -9.50 33.21 -39.07
C LEU A 339 -9.77 32.22 -37.93
N PRO A 340 -9.31 30.95 -38.06
CA PRO A 340 -9.36 30.02 -36.94
C PRO A 340 -8.60 30.55 -35.72
N LEU A 341 -9.18 30.34 -34.54
CA LEU A 341 -8.54 30.58 -33.26
C LEU A 341 -8.74 29.38 -32.35
N LEU A 342 -7.64 28.70 -32.03
CA LEU A 342 -7.65 27.48 -31.22
C LEU A 342 -6.97 27.78 -29.89
N ILE A 343 -7.60 27.38 -28.80
CA ILE A 343 -7.12 27.64 -27.44
C ILE A 343 -7.34 26.40 -26.55
N SER A 344 -6.45 26.19 -25.58
CA SER A 344 -6.62 25.13 -24.60
C SER A 344 -7.86 25.39 -23.75
N ALA A 345 -8.63 24.34 -23.50
CA ALA A 345 -9.79 24.39 -22.62
C ALA A 345 -9.43 24.04 -21.17
N LYS A 346 -8.15 23.82 -20.86
CA LYS A 346 -7.68 23.49 -19.51
C LYS A 346 -7.38 24.77 -18.73
N CYS A 347 -8.18 25.05 -17.71
CA CYS A 347 -7.98 26.20 -16.83
C CYS A 347 -6.60 26.17 -16.16
N THR A 348 -5.89 27.29 -16.19
CA THR A 348 -4.53 27.43 -15.62
C THR A 348 -4.49 27.51 -14.09
N HIS A 349 -5.64 27.52 -13.42
CA HIS A 349 -5.71 27.45 -11.95
C HIS A 349 -5.48 26.01 -11.45
N LEU A 350 -6.46 25.12 -11.66
CA LEU A 350 -6.44 23.73 -11.19
C LEU A 350 -6.85 22.72 -12.27
N GLY A 351 -6.93 23.13 -13.54
CA GLY A 351 -7.14 22.21 -14.66
C GLY A 351 -8.59 21.87 -15.02
N CYS A 352 -9.59 22.51 -14.42
CA CYS A 352 -10.98 22.36 -14.85
C CYS A 352 -11.16 22.70 -16.34
N THR A 353 -12.07 22.00 -17.03
CA THR A 353 -12.46 22.35 -18.40
C THR A 353 -13.24 23.66 -18.40
N VAL A 354 -12.81 24.63 -19.20
CA VAL A 354 -13.52 25.90 -19.41
C VAL A 354 -14.71 25.71 -20.35
N GLY A 355 -15.74 26.53 -20.20
CA GLY A 355 -16.93 26.51 -21.04
C GLY A 355 -16.61 26.89 -22.50
N SER A 356 -17.46 26.43 -23.42
CA SER A 356 -17.32 26.67 -24.85
C SER A 356 -18.09 27.90 -25.35
N GLU A 357 -18.96 28.48 -24.52
CA GLU A 357 -19.75 29.66 -24.88
C GLU A 357 -18.97 30.93 -24.59
N VAL A 358 -18.99 31.84 -25.56
CA VAL A 358 -18.33 33.15 -25.49
C VAL A 358 -19.35 34.19 -25.01
N ASP A 359 -18.98 34.96 -24.00
CA ASP A 359 -19.79 36.06 -23.50
C ASP A 359 -19.78 37.26 -24.47
N SER A 360 -20.63 38.26 -24.21
CA SER A 360 -20.70 39.49 -25.02
C SER A 360 -19.41 40.31 -25.03
N GLN A 361 -18.47 40.01 -24.13
CA GLN A 361 -17.16 40.66 -24.02
C GLN A 361 -16.05 39.84 -24.70
N GLY A 362 -16.36 38.74 -25.36
CA GLY A 362 -15.37 37.90 -26.06
C GLY A 362 -14.58 36.98 -25.12
N ARG A 363 -15.16 36.59 -23.97
CA ARG A 363 -14.49 35.78 -22.95
C ARG A 363 -15.19 34.45 -22.72
N ILE A 364 -14.43 33.47 -22.25
CA ILE A 364 -14.92 32.13 -21.87
C ILE A 364 -14.80 31.91 -20.36
N LEU A 365 -15.82 31.28 -19.79
CA LEU A 365 -15.96 31.09 -18.33
C LEU A 365 -15.40 29.72 -17.89
N CYS A 366 -14.57 29.71 -16.84
CA CYS A 366 -14.31 28.51 -16.05
C CYS A 366 -15.33 28.37 -14.91
N PRO A 367 -16.16 27.31 -14.89
CA PRO A 367 -17.27 27.19 -13.94
C PRO A 367 -16.83 26.90 -12.50
N CYS A 368 -15.59 26.44 -12.27
CA CYS A 368 -15.13 26.01 -10.94
C CYS A 368 -15.00 27.17 -9.93
N HIS A 369 -14.36 28.27 -10.35
CA HIS A 369 -14.13 29.45 -9.48
C HIS A 369 -14.30 30.77 -10.26
N VAL A 370 -15.14 30.74 -11.30
CA VAL A 370 -15.60 31.91 -12.06
C VAL A 370 -14.46 32.76 -12.63
N SER A 371 -13.44 32.10 -13.21
CA SER A 371 -12.39 32.80 -13.97
C SER A 371 -12.83 32.97 -15.41
N TYR A 372 -12.86 34.21 -15.90
CA TYR A 372 -13.12 34.55 -17.29
C TYR A 372 -11.80 34.73 -18.03
N PHE A 373 -11.66 34.11 -19.20
CA PHE A 373 -10.48 34.24 -20.04
C PHE A 373 -10.84 34.94 -21.35
N ASP A 374 -10.10 35.99 -21.69
CA ASP A 374 -10.23 36.66 -22.98
C ASP A 374 -9.80 35.72 -24.11
N LEU A 375 -10.63 35.58 -25.15
CA LEU A 375 -10.42 34.58 -26.19
C LEU A 375 -9.18 34.88 -27.07
N ARG A 376 -8.91 36.16 -27.35
CA ARG A 376 -7.78 36.57 -28.22
C ARG A 376 -6.44 36.49 -27.50
N THR A 377 -6.39 36.91 -26.24
CA THR A 377 -5.15 37.00 -25.45
C THR A 377 -4.93 35.82 -24.51
N GLY A 378 -6.00 35.06 -24.23
CA GLY A 378 -6.01 33.98 -23.24
C GLY A 378 -5.97 34.47 -21.81
N ARG A 379 -5.87 35.79 -21.55
CA ARG A 379 -5.61 36.32 -20.20
C ARG A 379 -6.85 36.20 -19.31
N PRO A 380 -6.67 35.78 -18.04
CA PRO A 380 -7.75 35.80 -17.07
C PRO A 380 -8.13 37.23 -16.68
N ASN A 381 -9.36 37.43 -16.22
CA ASN A 381 -9.81 38.70 -15.65
C ASN A 381 -9.05 39.05 -14.35
N GLU A 382 -8.96 40.35 -14.05
CA GLU A 382 -8.31 40.83 -12.83
C GLU A 382 -9.01 40.27 -11.58
N GLY A 383 -8.22 39.92 -10.56
CA GLY A 383 -8.72 39.31 -9.33
C GLY A 383 -9.06 37.81 -9.43
N ALA A 384 -9.03 37.19 -10.62
CA ALA A 384 -9.32 35.78 -10.77
C ALA A 384 -8.29 34.86 -10.07
N PRO A 385 -8.70 33.65 -9.63
CA PRO A 385 -7.79 32.62 -9.13
C PRO A 385 -6.74 32.18 -10.17
N ALA A 386 -7.11 32.11 -11.45
CA ALA A 386 -6.17 31.82 -12.53
C ALA A 386 -5.22 33.01 -12.75
N LYS A 387 -3.90 32.75 -12.75
CA LYS A 387 -2.87 33.79 -12.94
C LYS A 387 -2.17 33.77 -14.30
N ALA A 388 -2.24 32.65 -15.02
CA ALA A 388 -1.61 32.49 -16.32
C ALA A 388 -2.66 32.47 -17.45
N PRO A 389 -2.33 32.95 -18.66
CA PRO A 389 -3.23 32.90 -19.79
C PRO A 389 -3.44 31.47 -20.30
N LEU A 390 -4.61 31.20 -20.87
CA LEU A 390 -4.84 29.98 -21.65
C LEU A 390 -3.93 29.96 -22.88
N ARG A 391 -3.38 28.79 -23.17
CA ARG A 391 -2.45 28.57 -24.28
C ARG A 391 -3.19 28.49 -25.61
N HIS A 392 -2.85 29.36 -26.58
CA HIS A 392 -3.26 29.18 -27.98
C HIS A 392 -2.54 27.99 -28.63
N ILE A 393 -3.23 27.32 -29.54
CA ILE A 393 -2.74 26.10 -30.20
C ILE A 393 -2.42 26.42 -31.65
N HIS A 394 -1.29 25.90 -32.14
CA HIS A 394 -0.84 26.04 -33.51
C HIS A 394 -1.81 25.34 -34.47
N TRP A 395 -2.29 26.06 -35.47
CA TRP A 395 -3.22 25.53 -36.47
C TRP A 395 -2.76 25.78 -37.91
N ALA A 396 -3.28 24.97 -38.82
CA ALA A 396 -3.16 25.09 -40.27
C ALA A 396 -4.53 24.96 -40.95
N LEU A 397 -4.74 25.73 -42.01
CA LEU A 397 -5.84 25.59 -42.94
C LEU A 397 -5.38 24.77 -44.15
N VAL A 398 -6.13 23.73 -44.45
CA VAL A 398 -5.84 22.80 -45.56
C VAL A 398 -7.02 22.84 -46.52
N ASP A 399 -6.74 23.03 -47.81
CA ASP A 399 -7.77 23.04 -48.86
C ASP A 399 -8.29 21.63 -49.17
N SER A 400 -9.28 21.54 -50.07
CA SER A 400 -9.86 20.27 -50.52
C SER A 400 -8.88 19.36 -51.27
N THR A 401 -7.74 19.91 -51.73
CA THR A 401 -6.67 19.16 -52.41
C THR A 401 -5.61 18.63 -51.44
N GLY A 402 -5.71 18.97 -50.14
CA GLY A 402 -4.76 18.56 -49.11
C GLY A 402 -3.56 19.50 -48.97
N LYS A 403 -3.55 20.66 -49.63
CA LYS A 403 -2.46 21.64 -49.54
C LYS A 403 -2.69 22.61 -48.38
N VAL A 404 -1.63 22.88 -47.60
CA VAL A 404 -1.67 23.90 -46.53
C VAL A 404 -1.71 25.30 -47.16
N VAL A 405 -2.82 26.01 -46.95
CA VAL A 405 -3.07 27.35 -47.50
C VAL A 405 -2.52 28.43 -46.57
N ALA A 406 -2.70 28.24 -45.26
CA ALA A 406 -2.19 29.14 -44.24
C ALA A 406 -1.96 28.42 -42.92
N ARG A 407 -1.05 28.93 -42.09
CA ARG A 407 -0.80 28.44 -40.73
C ARG A 407 -0.48 29.59 -39.79
N LYS A 408 -0.80 29.41 -38.50
CA LYS A 408 -0.51 30.42 -37.48
C LYS A 408 -0.05 29.76 -36.19
N ALA A 409 1.24 29.94 -35.89
CA ALA A 409 1.79 29.53 -34.60
C ALA A 409 1.42 30.55 -33.50
N PRO A 410 1.31 30.13 -32.22
CA PRO A 410 1.00 31.03 -31.11
C PRO A 410 2.00 32.19 -31.04
N GLY A 411 1.50 33.43 -31.05
CA GLY A 411 2.33 34.64 -30.96
C GLY A 411 3.17 34.96 -32.21
N LYS A 412 2.98 34.24 -33.33
CA LYS A 412 3.64 34.51 -34.62
C LYS A 412 2.65 35.10 -35.65
N PRO A 413 3.14 35.86 -36.64
CA PRO A 413 2.29 36.35 -37.73
C PRO A 413 1.73 35.17 -38.55
N LEU A 414 0.64 35.44 -39.28
CA LEU A 414 0.05 34.47 -40.19
C LEU A 414 1.04 34.15 -41.31
N GLU A 415 1.28 32.87 -41.58
CA GLU A 415 2.10 32.41 -42.69
C GLU A 415 1.18 31.84 -43.79
N GLY A 416 1.23 32.42 -44.98
CA GLY A 416 0.39 32.06 -46.13
C GLY A 416 -0.63 33.15 -46.50
N THR A 417 -1.28 32.98 -47.64
CA THR A 417 -2.30 33.92 -48.16
C THR A 417 -3.67 33.28 -48.03
N VAL A 418 -4.57 33.94 -47.31
CA VAL A 418 -5.95 33.47 -47.12
C VAL A 418 -6.87 34.25 -48.04
N ASP A 419 -7.50 33.56 -48.99
CA ASP A 419 -8.58 34.12 -49.80
C ASP A 419 -9.94 33.82 -49.10
N PRO A 420 -10.71 34.84 -48.68
CA PRO A 420 -12.02 34.66 -48.03
C PRO A 420 -12.99 33.77 -48.81
N ALA A 421 -12.92 33.74 -50.14
CA ALA A 421 -13.80 32.90 -50.97
C ALA A 421 -13.51 31.39 -50.82
N THR A 422 -12.28 31.03 -50.47
CA THR A 422 -11.83 29.63 -50.39
C THR A 422 -11.87 29.05 -48.97
N LEU A 423 -12.00 29.90 -47.95
CA LEU A 423 -12.03 29.52 -46.54
C LEU A 423 -13.16 28.52 -46.22
N ALA A 424 -14.34 28.71 -46.81
CA ALA A 424 -15.50 27.85 -46.56
C ALA A 424 -15.26 26.37 -46.93
N GLN A 425 -14.34 26.11 -47.86
CA GLN A 425 -13.99 24.77 -48.33
C GLN A 425 -12.79 24.17 -47.60
N CYS A 426 -12.11 24.95 -46.76
CA CYS A 426 -10.93 24.52 -46.03
C CYS A 426 -11.30 23.74 -44.76
N SER A 427 -10.39 22.87 -44.34
CA SER A 427 -10.43 22.18 -43.06
C SER A 427 -9.34 22.70 -42.13
N VAL A 428 -9.65 22.74 -40.84
CA VAL A 428 -8.77 23.25 -39.80
C VAL A 428 -8.07 22.08 -39.13
N TYR A 429 -6.74 22.14 -39.10
CA TYR A 429 -5.87 21.14 -38.48
C TYR A 429 -5.08 21.78 -37.34
N ILE A 430 -4.77 20.98 -36.32
CA ILE A 430 -3.71 21.33 -35.36
C ILE A 430 -2.38 20.81 -35.88
N VAL A 431 -1.31 21.59 -35.67
CA VAL A 431 0.03 21.27 -36.15
C VAL A 431 0.92 20.97 -34.96
N LYS A 432 1.68 19.88 -35.05
CA LYS A 432 2.63 19.51 -34.01
C LYS A 432 3.65 20.65 -33.81
N PRO A 433 3.91 21.12 -32.58
CA PRO A 433 4.97 22.08 -32.36
C PRO A 433 6.29 21.42 -32.78
N ARG A 434 7.02 22.02 -33.73
CA ARG A 434 8.38 21.55 -34.04
C ARG A 434 9.17 21.66 -32.75
N SER A 435 9.69 20.54 -32.22
CA SER A 435 10.69 20.61 -31.17
C SER A 435 11.84 21.40 -31.77
N ASN A 436 12.19 22.55 -31.18
CA ASN A 436 13.52 23.08 -31.39
C ASN A 436 14.47 21.93 -31.03
N ALA A 437 15.18 21.41 -32.02
CA ALA A 437 16.36 20.59 -31.75
C ALA A 437 17.28 21.47 -30.90
N ALA A 438 17.39 21.11 -29.63
CA ALA A 438 18.33 21.64 -28.67
C ALA A 438 19.16 20.45 -28.19
#